data_AF-A0A6N2S8A7-F1
#
_entry.id   AF-A0A6N2S8A7-F1
#
_cell.length_a   1.000
_cell.length_b   1.000
_cell.length_c   1.000
_cell.angle_alpha   90.00
_cell.angle_beta   90.00
_cell.angle_gamma   90.00
#
_symmetry.space_group_name_H-M   'P 1'
#
loop_
_entity.id
_entity.type
_entity.pdbx_description
1 polymer ?
#
loop_
_entity_poly.entity_id
_entity_poly.type
_entity_poly.pdbx_seq_one_letter_code
_entity_poly.pdbx_strand_id
1 'polypeptide(L)'
;MEHHDLDIYPIPREKTALYINEPWLIDKSIMERVQLVTDLKKRPDEESDNIRIYVPLDLNRNAILRRLDSVIYHYGETNEENELDFSMDIEMIISQIEIYDQVWFGRHMPKNGKHSLEAKTLVREFVERLEEIPDGCAERFPFETIDRLREEYLEE
;
A
#
# COMPACT_ATOMS: atom_id res chain seq x y z
N MET A 1 -25.74 21.10 -17.02
CA MET A 1 -24.56 20.98 -16.14
C MET A 1 -24.86 19.83 -15.22
N GLU A 2 -23.96 18.86 -15.15
CA GLU A 2 -24.12 17.73 -14.24
C GLU A 2 -23.73 18.21 -12.84
N HIS A 3 -24.66 18.16 -11.89
CA HIS A 3 -24.38 18.52 -10.51
C HIS A 3 -23.77 17.28 -9.83
N HIS A 4 -22.53 17.41 -9.33
CA HIS A 4 -21.86 16.33 -8.62
C HIS A 4 -22.37 16.23 -7.18
N ASP A 5 -22.59 15.00 -6.71
CA ASP A 5 -22.89 14.75 -5.30
C ASP A 5 -21.63 14.97 -4.46
N LEU A 6 -21.69 15.98 -3.59
CA LEU A 6 -20.61 16.30 -2.67
C LEU A 6 -20.84 15.59 -1.34
N ASP A 7 -19.92 14.70 -0.97
CA ASP A 7 -19.88 14.15 0.39
C ASP A 7 -19.30 15.19 1.35
N ILE A 8 -20.18 15.95 2.01
CA ILE A 8 -19.81 16.95 3.03
C ILE A 8 -19.42 16.31 4.37
N TYR A 9 -19.55 14.98 4.50
CA TYR A 9 -19.13 14.21 5.67
C TYR A 9 -18.43 12.93 5.21
N PRO A 10 -17.19 13.02 4.68
CA PRO A 10 -16.42 11.85 4.21
C PRO A 10 -16.17 10.78 5.28
N ILE A 11 -16.58 11.07 6.52
CA ILE A 11 -16.61 10.19 7.67
C ILE A 11 -18.04 10.24 8.24
N PRO A 12 -18.79 9.13 8.35
CA PRO A 12 -20.09 9.13 9.00
C PRO A 12 -19.96 9.74 10.40
N ARG A 13 -20.80 10.73 10.77
CA ARG A 13 -20.73 11.42 12.09
C ARG A 13 -20.67 10.48 13.29
N GLU A 14 -21.18 9.26 13.13
CA GLU A 14 -21.30 8.22 14.15
C GLU A 14 -20.10 7.26 14.21
N LYS A 15 -19.19 7.30 13.23
CA LYS A 15 -18.03 6.40 13.15
C LYS A 15 -16.74 7.22 13.16
N THR A 16 -15.89 7.01 14.16
CA THR A 16 -14.53 7.54 14.16
C THR A 16 -13.81 6.97 12.94
N ALA A 17 -13.42 7.80 11.97
CA ALA A 17 -12.58 7.32 10.89
C ALA A 17 -11.21 6.93 11.45
N LEU A 18 -10.78 5.73 11.11
CA LEU A 18 -9.37 5.38 11.08
C LEU A 18 -8.79 6.05 9.82
N TYR A 19 -8.47 7.34 9.92
CA TYR A 19 -7.72 8.01 8.86
C TYR A 19 -6.23 7.72 9.08
N ILE A 20 -5.52 7.46 7.98
CA ILE A 20 -4.08 7.20 7.98
C ILE A 20 -3.42 8.37 7.26
N ASN A 21 -2.67 9.17 8.01
CA ASN A 21 -2.02 10.38 7.50
C ASN A 21 -0.59 10.09 7.03
N GLU A 22 -0.43 9.09 6.16
CA GLU A 22 0.88 8.69 5.66
C GLU A 22 0.92 8.85 4.13
N PRO A 23 1.39 10.01 3.62
CA PRO A 23 1.37 10.35 2.18
C PRO A 23 2.12 9.36 1.28
N TRP A 24 3.04 8.58 1.84
CA TRP A 24 3.73 7.53 1.09
C TRP A 24 2.82 6.34 0.77
N LEU A 25 1.71 6.14 1.48
CA LEU A 25 0.75 5.07 1.14
C LEU A 25 -0.04 5.34 -0.15
N ILE A 26 0.18 6.47 -0.82
CA ILE A 26 -0.44 6.79 -2.10
C ILE A 26 0.02 5.77 -3.16
N ASP A 27 -0.94 5.23 -3.90
CA ASP A 27 -0.67 4.34 -5.03
C ASP A 27 0.13 5.09 -6.10
N LYS A 28 1.43 4.79 -6.26
CA LYS A 28 2.23 5.45 -7.30
C LYS A 28 1.75 5.13 -8.71
N SER A 29 1.02 4.02 -8.91
CA SER A 29 0.44 3.68 -10.22
C SER A 29 -0.67 4.66 -10.67
N ILE A 30 -1.24 5.43 -9.74
CA ILE A 30 -2.18 6.52 -10.07
C ILE A 30 -1.50 7.89 -10.06
N MET A 31 -0.23 8.00 -9.66
CA MET A 31 0.45 9.29 -9.51
C MET A 31 0.60 10.05 -10.82
N GLU A 32 0.84 9.39 -11.95
CA GLU A 32 0.86 10.08 -13.27
C GLU A 32 -0.46 10.80 -13.52
N ARG A 33 -1.59 10.16 -13.20
CA ARG A 33 -2.91 10.77 -13.31
C ARG A 33 -3.13 11.89 -12.31
N VAL A 34 -2.64 11.75 -11.08
CA VAL A 34 -2.81 12.74 -10.02
C VAL A 34 -1.92 13.98 -10.23
N GLN A 35 -0.69 13.81 -10.71
CA GLN A 35 0.22 14.91 -11.03
C GLN A 35 -0.26 15.77 -12.20
N LEU A 36 -1.07 15.21 -13.11
CA LEU A 36 -1.74 15.97 -14.17
C LEU A 36 -2.80 16.95 -13.65
N VAL A 37 -3.36 16.70 -12.46
CA VAL A 37 -4.44 17.53 -11.87
C VAL A 37 -4.02 18.31 -10.63
N THR A 38 -2.92 17.98 -9.95
CA THR A 38 -2.44 18.73 -8.78
C THR A 38 -0.95 18.51 -8.47
N ASP A 39 -0.29 19.52 -7.90
CA ASP A 39 1.07 19.39 -7.34
C ASP A 39 0.97 18.87 -5.89
N LEU A 40 1.21 17.56 -5.72
CA LEU A 40 1.17 16.89 -4.42
C LEU A 40 2.19 17.41 -3.40
N LYS A 41 3.24 18.13 -3.83
CA LYS A 41 4.24 18.72 -2.93
C LYS A 41 3.85 20.10 -2.44
N LYS A 42 2.86 20.74 -3.07
CA LYS A 42 2.40 22.07 -2.67
C LYS A 42 1.51 21.94 -1.44
N ARG A 43 1.89 22.62 -0.35
CA ARG A 43 0.97 22.80 0.78
C ARG A 43 -0.28 23.52 0.26
N PRO A 44 -1.49 23.15 0.71
CA PRO A 44 -2.69 23.89 0.34
C PRO A 44 -2.49 25.36 0.68
N ASP A 45 -2.84 26.25 -0.26
CA ASP A 45 -2.85 27.69 0.00
C ASP A 45 -3.82 27.97 1.17
N GLU A 46 -3.60 28.99 2.01
CA GLU A 46 -4.42 29.23 3.23
C GLU A 46 -5.69 30.07 2.94
N GLU A 47 -6.36 29.80 1.83
CA GLU A 47 -7.59 30.50 1.44
C GLU A 47 -8.82 30.00 2.23
N SER A 48 -9.71 30.95 2.56
CA SER A 48 -10.88 30.69 3.42
C SER A 48 -11.98 29.85 2.76
N ASP A 49 -11.95 29.71 1.43
CA ASP A 49 -12.93 29.01 0.60
C ASP A 49 -12.38 27.71 -0.01
N ASN A 50 -11.22 27.24 0.47
CA ASN A 50 -10.62 26.01 -0.01
C ASN A 50 -11.54 24.79 0.14
N ILE A 51 -11.73 24.07 -0.97
CA ILE A 51 -12.41 22.78 -1.01
C ILE A 51 -11.33 21.69 -1.15
N ARG A 52 -11.21 20.83 -0.14
CA ARG A 52 -10.27 19.70 -0.17
C ARG A 52 -10.93 18.50 -0.84
N ILE A 53 -10.38 18.09 -1.97
CA ILE A 53 -10.78 16.86 -2.66
C ILE A 53 -9.84 15.75 -2.23
N TYR A 54 -10.38 14.76 -1.53
CA TYR A 54 -9.64 13.55 -1.17
C TYR A 54 -9.89 12.48 -2.23
N VAL A 55 -8.83 11.87 -2.75
CA VAL A 55 -8.96 10.68 -3.57
C VAL A 55 -9.04 9.49 -2.63
N PRO A 56 -10.19 8.79 -2.54
CA PRO A 56 -10.28 7.59 -1.70
C PRO A 56 -9.30 6.54 -2.23
N LEU A 57 -8.44 6.06 -1.35
CA LEU A 57 -7.56 4.92 -1.62
C LEU A 57 -8.11 3.71 -0.89
N ASP A 58 -8.52 2.72 -1.66
CA ASP A 58 -8.93 1.44 -1.09
C ASP A 58 -7.69 0.65 -0.66
N LEU A 59 -7.66 0.29 0.62
CA LEU A 59 -6.70 -0.65 1.17
C LEU A 59 -7.36 -2.02 1.34
N ASN A 60 -7.26 -2.84 0.30
CA ASN A 60 -7.74 -4.22 0.30
C ASN A 60 -6.73 -5.13 -0.40
N ARG A 61 -6.90 -6.44 -0.26
CA ARG A 61 -6.01 -7.47 -0.86
C ARG A 61 -5.70 -7.19 -2.33
N ASN A 62 -6.72 -6.91 -3.16
CA ASN A 62 -6.53 -6.68 -4.59
C ASN A 62 -5.80 -5.36 -4.88
N ALA A 63 -6.02 -4.33 -4.07
CA ALA A 63 -5.29 -3.07 -4.22
C ALA A 63 -3.81 -3.20 -3.86
N ILE A 64 -3.49 -3.93 -2.80
CA ILE A 64 -2.11 -4.21 -2.37
C ILE A 64 -1.38 -5.04 -3.43
N LEU A 65 -2.00 -6.13 -3.90
CA LEU A 65 -1.44 -6.99 -4.93
C LEU A 65 -1.25 -6.27 -6.27
N ARG A 66 -2.21 -5.42 -6.67
CA ARG A 66 -2.06 -4.59 -7.89
C ARG A 66 -0.88 -3.61 -7.78
N ARG A 67 -0.64 -3.04 -6.59
CA ARG A 67 0.52 -2.16 -6.35
C ARG A 67 1.82 -2.93 -6.47
N LEU A 68 1.88 -4.15 -5.91
CA LEU A 68 3.01 -5.04 -6.10
C LEU A 68 3.25 -5.32 -7.59
N ASP A 69 2.21 -5.71 -8.34
CA ASP A 69 2.32 -5.99 -9.78
C ASP A 69 2.84 -4.77 -10.56
N SER A 70 2.41 -3.55 -10.18
CA SER A 70 2.89 -2.32 -10.79
C SER A 70 4.37 -2.06 -10.49
N VAL A 71 4.83 -2.36 -9.27
CA VAL A 71 6.25 -2.24 -8.89
C VAL A 71 7.07 -3.27 -9.66
N ILE A 72 6.65 -4.55 -9.65
CA ILE A 72 7.32 -5.61 -10.41
C ILE A 72 7.40 -5.26 -11.90
N TYR A 73 6.31 -4.78 -12.50
CA TYR A 73 6.31 -4.37 -13.91
C TYR A 73 7.23 -3.19 -14.18
N HIS A 74 7.32 -2.22 -13.26
CA HIS A 74 8.15 -1.03 -13.43
C HIS A 74 9.65 -1.36 -13.44
N TYR A 75 10.09 -2.21 -12.53
CA TYR A 75 11.50 -2.57 -12.38
C TYR A 75 11.91 -3.75 -13.28
N GLY A 76 11.00 -4.68 -13.57
CA GLY A 76 11.28 -5.85 -14.39
C GLY A 76 12.22 -6.83 -13.69
N GLU A 77 13.36 -7.12 -14.32
CA GLU A 77 14.46 -7.85 -13.69
C GLU A 77 15.27 -6.92 -12.79
N THR A 78 15.68 -7.46 -11.66
CA THR A 78 16.45 -6.71 -10.68
C THR A 78 17.93 -6.90 -10.84
N ASN A 79 18.66 -5.79 -10.77
CA ASN A 79 20.11 -5.76 -10.70
C ASN A 79 20.59 -4.76 -9.63
N GLU A 80 21.91 -4.65 -9.48
CA GLU A 80 22.56 -3.71 -8.56
C GLU A 80 22.12 -2.24 -8.75
N GLU A 81 21.71 -1.83 -9.95
CA GLU A 81 21.36 -0.43 -10.24
C GLU A 81 19.98 -0.05 -9.69
N ASN A 82 19.05 -1.01 -9.62
CA ASN A 82 17.65 -0.75 -9.26
C ASN A 82 17.20 -1.38 -7.94
N GLU A 83 18.01 -2.24 -7.32
CA GLU A 83 17.63 -3.00 -6.12
C GLU A 83 17.20 -2.11 -4.94
N LEU A 84 17.88 -0.98 -4.72
CA LEU A 84 17.59 -0.09 -3.60
C LEU A 84 16.21 0.58 -3.74
N ASP A 85 15.90 1.09 -4.93
CA ASP A 85 14.64 1.80 -5.18
C ASP A 85 13.44 0.85 -5.11
N PHE A 86 13.59 -0.37 -5.65
CA PHE A 86 12.57 -1.39 -5.50
C PHE A 86 12.38 -1.80 -4.04
N SER A 87 13.45 -2.03 -3.27
CA SER A 87 13.33 -2.39 -1.86
C SER A 87 12.56 -1.31 -1.09
N MET A 88 12.80 -0.03 -1.38
CA MET A 88 12.01 1.05 -0.79
C MET A 88 10.53 0.98 -1.17
N ASP A 89 10.22 0.72 -2.43
CA ASP A 89 8.83 0.57 -2.89
C ASP A 89 8.12 -0.66 -2.29
N ILE A 90 8.84 -1.77 -2.09
CA ILE A 90 8.32 -2.97 -1.40
C ILE A 90 8.03 -2.68 0.07
N GLU A 91 8.93 -2.01 0.79
CA GLU A 91 8.71 -1.66 2.20
C GLU A 91 7.45 -0.76 2.37
N MET A 92 7.19 0.12 1.41
CA MET A 92 5.96 0.92 1.39
C MET A 92 4.69 0.07 1.23
N ILE A 93 4.77 -1.06 0.51
CA ILE A 93 3.65 -2.01 0.39
C ILE A 93 3.56 -2.91 1.63
N ILE A 94 4.66 -3.21 2.30
CA ILE A 94 4.63 -3.97 3.57
C ILE A 94 3.90 -3.17 4.65
N SER A 95 4.12 -1.86 4.75
CA SER A 95 3.33 -1.00 5.66
C SER A 95 1.81 -1.10 5.39
N GLN A 96 1.41 -1.28 4.11
CA GLN A 96 0.02 -1.47 3.74
C GLN A 96 -0.54 -2.82 4.21
N ILE A 97 0.26 -3.87 4.14
CA ILE A 97 -0.07 -5.20 4.66
C ILE A 97 -0.25 -5.14 6.18
N GLU A 98 0.66 -4.48 6.90
CA GLU A 98 0.58 -4.33 8.35
C GLU A 98 -0.69 -3.60 8.80
N ILE A 99 -1.02 -2.49 8.13
CA ILE A 99 -2.26 -1.75 8.38
C ILE A 99 -3.48 -2.63 8.10
N TYR A 100 -3.48 -3.33 6.96
CA TYR A 100 -4.55 -4.24 6.58
C TYR A 100 -4.75 -5.33 7.64
N ASP A 101 -3.65 -5.93 8.11
CA ASP A 101 -3.67 -6.95 9.16
C ASP A 101 -4.22 -6.41 10.48
N GLN A 102 -3.71 -5.28 10.97
CA GLN A 102 -4.16 -4.68 12.23
C GLN A 102 -5.66 -4.38 12.22
N VAL A 103 -6.19 -3.89 11.10
CA VAL A 103 -7.63 -3.63 10.93
C VAL A 103 -8.44 -4.93 10.92
N TRP A 104 -7.99 -5.94 10.18
CA TRP A 104 -8.67 -7.24 10.13
C TRP A 104 -8.64 -7.96 11.48
N PHE A 105 -7.48 -7.96 12.15
CA PHE A 105 -7.31 -8.49 13.49
C PHE A 105 -8.21 -7.78 14.50
N GLY A 106 -8.24 -6.45 14.51
CA GLY A 106 -9.09 -5.68 15.42
C GLY A 106 -10.58 -5.91 15.21
N ARG A 107 -11.01 -6.15 13.96
CA ARG A 107 -12.43 -6.40 13.64
C ARG A 107 -12.88 -7.83 13.94
N HIS A 108 -12.02 -8.82 13.73
CA HIS A 108 -12.40 -10.24 13.79
C HIS A 108 -11.87 -10.95 15.04
N MET A 109 -10.91 -10.35 15.75
CA MET A 109 -10.30 -10.82 17.01
C MET A 109 -10.13 -12.34 17.03
N PRO A 110 -9.25 -12.90 16.19
CA PRO A 110 -9.04 -14.34 16.13
C PRO A 110 -8.64 -14.87 17.50
N LYS A 111 -9.12 -16.07 17.86
CA LYS A 111 -8.91 -16.66 19.20
C LYS A 111 -7.44 -16.98 19.48
N ASN A 112 -6.66 -17.24 18.43
CA ASN A 112 -5.25 -17.64 18.49
C ASN A 112 -4.48 -16.94 17.35
N GLY A 113 -3.19 -16.69 17.55
CA GLY A 113 -2.28 -16.12 16.55
C GLY A 113 -2.06 -14.61 16.70
N LYS A 114 -0.99 -14.12 16.08
CA LYS A 114 -0.62 -12.69 16.07
C LYS A 114 -1.23 -11.91 14.89
N HIS A 115 -1.59 -12.62 13.81
CA HIS A 115 -2.03 -12.06 12.54
C HIS A 115 -3.36 -12.65 12.09
N SER A 116 -4.12 -11.87 11.32
CA SER A 116 -5.36 -12.30 10.68
C SER A 116 -5.13 -13.35 9.59
N LEU A 117 -6.10 -14.24 9.37
CA LEU A 117 -6.02 -15.25 8.30
C LEU A 117 -5.93 -14.58 6.92
N GLU A 118 -6.62 -13.45 6.77
CA GLU A 118 -6.62 -12.61 5.58
C GLU A 118 -5.23 -12.04 5.28
N ALA A 119 -4.52 -11.54 6.30
CA ALA A 119 -3.15 -11.09 6.14
C ALA A 119 -2.18 -12.23 5.82
N LYS A 120 -2.28 -13.37 6.51
CA LYS A 120 -1.46 -14.56 6.19
C LYS A 120 -1.65 -15.02 4.74
N THR A 121 -2.89 -15.00 4.26
CA THR A 121 -3.21 -15.35 2.86
C THR A 121 -2.63 -14.34 1.89
N LEU A 122 -2.77 -13.04 2.18
CA LEU A 122 -2.18 -11.97 1.38
C LEU A 122 -0.65 -12.05 1.33
N VAL A 123 0.01 -12.27 2.46
CA VAL A 123 1.48 -12.35 2.54
C VAL A 123 2.01 -13.55 1.76
N ARG A 124 1.33 -14.69 1.80
CA ARG A 124 1.73 -15.86 1.00
C ARG A 124 1.79 -15.51 -0.49
N GLU A 125 0.74 -14.91 -1.03
CA GLU A 125 0.70 -14.51 -2.44
C GLU A 125 1.69 -13.37 -2.76
N PHE A 126 1.92 -12.47 -1.80
CA PHE A 126 2.90 -11.41 -1.93
C PHE A 126 4.32 -11.99 -2.08
N VAL A 127 4.67 -12.97 -1.24
CA VAL A 127 5.96 -13.68 -1.30
C VAL A 127 6.09 -14.47 -2.60
N GLU A 128 5.06 -15.25 -2.98
CA GLU A 128 5.07 -16.05 -4.22
C GLU A 128 5.40 -15.17 -5.44
N ARG A 129 4.82 -13.98 -5.55
CA ARG A 129 5.09 -13.04 -6.65
C ARG A 129 6.49 -12.44 -6.61
N LEU A 130 7.04 -12.20 -5.43
CA LEU A 130 8.42 -11.71 -5.30
C LEU A 130 9.44 -12.79 -5.70
N GLU A 131 9.15 -14.06 -5.41
CA GLU A 131 10.00 -15.19 -5.78
C GLU A 131 10.00 -15.49 -7.28
N GLU A 132 8.98 -15.05 -8.02
CA GLU A 132 8.91 -15.18 -9.48
C GLU A 132 9.82 -14.19 -10.23
N ILE A 133 10.39 -13.19 -9.54
CA ILE A 133 11.24 -12.16 -10.15
C ILE A 133 12.64 -12.74 -10.44
N PRO A 134 13.17 -12.59 -11.67
CA PRO A 134 14.54 -13.01 -11.98
C PRO A 134 15.58 -12.27 -11.12
N ASP A 135 16.50 -13.03 -10.54
CA ASP A 135 17.63 -12.55 -9.75
C ASP A 135 18.79 -12.16 -10.68
N GLY A 136 18.67 -10.99 -11.33
CA GLY A 136 19.68 -10.43 -12.25
C GLY A 136 21.00 -10.01 -11.58
N CYS A 137 21.56 -10.88 -10.73
CA CYS A 137 22.72 -10.68 -9.86
C CYS A 137 22.53 -9.59 -8.79
N ALA A 138 21.30 -9.30 -8.39
CA ALA A 138 21.04 -8.39 -7.27
C ALA A 138 21.61 -8.93 -5.95
N GLU A 139 22.25 -8.07 -5.16
CA GLU A 139 22.87 -8.44 -3.89
C GLU A 139 21.85 -8.44 -2.73
N ARG A 140 20.80 -7.62 -2.83
CA ARG A 140 19.88 -7.32 -1.71
C ARG A 140 18.42 -7.69 -1.93
N PHE A 141 18.07 -8.29 -3.07
CA PHE A 141 16.70 -8.24 -3.57
C PHE A 141 15.87 -9.51 -3.43
N PRO A 142 14.60 -9.40 -3.03
CA PRO A 142 14.23 -9.00 -1.69
C PRO A 142 14.31 -10.23 -0.74
N PHE A 143 15.43 -10.96 -0.74
CA PHE A 143 15.59 -12.20 0.05
C PHE A 143 15.33 -11.98 1.55
N GLU A 144 15.99 -10.99 2.16
CA GLU A 144 15.81 -10.66 3.58
C GLU A 144 14.36 -10.26 3.90
N THR A 145 13.71 -9.55 2.99
CA THR A 145 12.32 -9.13 3.12
C THR A 145 11.37 -10.33 3.04
N ILE A 146 11.61 -11.27 2.11
CA ILE A 146 10.85 -12.52 1.98
C ILE A 146 10.98 -13.35 3.27
N ASP A 147 12.21 -13.52 3.76
CA ASP A 147 12.49 -14.28 4.98
C ASP A 147 11.79 -13.65 6.19
N ARG A 148 11.85 -12.32 6.33
CA ARG A 148 11.15 -11.58 7.39
C ARG A 148 9.64 -11.77 7.33
N LEU A 149 9.05 -11.75 6.13
CA LEU A 149 7.61 -11.95 5.94
C LEU A 149 7.19 -13.39 6.25
N ARG A 150 8.01 -14.38 5.90
CA ARG A 150 7.82 -15.79 6.25
C ARG A 150 7.84 -16.01 7.76
N GLU A 151 8.87 -15.49 8.43
CA GLU A 151 9.04 -15.64 9.87
C GLU A 151 7.86 -15.00 10.64
N GLU A 152 7.48 -13.77 10.28
CA GLU A 152 6.45 -13.02 11.01
C GLU A 152 5.02 -13.55 10.76
N TYR A 153 4.65 -13.76 9.49
CA TYR A 153 3.26 -14.08 9.14
C TYR A 153 2.99 -15.57 8.92
N LEU A 154 3.96 -16.31 8.37
CA LEU A 154 3.77 -17.69 7.91
C LEU A 154 4.30 -18.73 8.89
N GLU A 155 5.18 -18.33 9.82
CA GLU A 155 5.86 -19.25 10.77
C GLU A 155 6.71 -20.30 10.02
N GLU A 156 7.31 -19.89 8.90
CA GLU A 156 8.15 -20.67 7.98
C GLU A 156 9.64 -20.29 8.08
#